data_AF-A0A7S0B1U3-F1
#
_entry.id   AF-A0A7S0B1U3-F1
#
_cell.length_a   1.000
_cell.length_b   1.000
_cell.length_c   1.000
_cell.angle_alpha   90.00
_cell.angle_beta   90.00
_cell.angle_gamma   90.00
#
_symmetry.space_group_name_H-M   'P 1'
#
loop_
_entity.id
_entity.type
_entity.pdbx_description
1 polymer ?
#
loop_
_entity_poly.entity_id
_entity_poly.type
_entity_poly.pdbx_seq_one_letter_code
_entity_poly.pdbx_strand_id
1 'polypeptide(L)'
;GNEVLYDADGNVVRNCVRYLLWAAYVDLDYNGEGIGEYQFFNRHNNEWETDSCVAESGRCAKFDCHLSNSNFKLLGLFKEPNYHSWMEQLFKHEGVCVWTEDEYEFMQYNREGWPCGCTQTDQTDEGGNYLYYDMKPLPEGRLTFGLYTDSACSKEYSGRMDPVKVIENYVGEEEGEDGYGTTATLAENLESWNNAFDVFKKCQPCKAYDLSNDSSSNYNQDDHHENDEGTAFACYDDADYTSVNQCMKFRTKTQMLTANFRDVALASEQGTIVEIALLGTVLGSGGFGRFGRFASAYNYSKDTLGLSEKSLIWFGSSLAALIVGVFLYICARKAEKRQKRSSVEEPLVQRSKGVVS
;
A
#
# COMPACT_ATOMS: atom_id res chain seq x y z
N GLY A 1 24.35 14.94 -7.56
CA GLY A 1 23.68 15.26 -8.83
C GLY A 1 23.17 13.98 -9.45
N ASN A 2 21.91 13.65 -9.21
CA ASN A 2 21.29 12.37 -9.59
C ASN A 2 19.94 12.64 -10.27
N GLU A 3 19.96 13.42 -11.36
CA GLU A 3 18.80 13.49 -12.26
C GLU A 3 18.53 12.10 -12.84
N VAL A 4 17.26 11.72 -12.90
CA VAL A 4 16.84 10.57 -13.69
C VAL A 4 17.19 10.89 -15.14
N LEU A 5 18.14 10.14 -15.71
CA LEU A 5 18.53 10.31 -17.11
C LEU A 5 17.45 9.68 -17.98
N TYR A 6 17.13 10.30 -19.11
CA TYR A 6 16.16 9.79 -20.08
C TYR A 6 16.81 9.64 -21.46
N ASP A 7 16.41 8.63 -22.22
CA ASP A 7 16.82 8.48 -23.61
C ASP A 7 15.97 9.38 -24.51
N ALA A 8 16.29 9.39 -25.80
CA ALA A 8 15.59 10.20 -26.79
C ALA A 8 14.09 9.84 -26.94
N ASP A 9 13.68 8.66 -26.45
CA ASP A 9 12.32 8.16 -26.49
C ASP A 9 11.58 8.37 -25.16
N GLY A 10 12.21 9.02 -24.19
CA GLY A 10 11.65 9.31 -22.86
C GLY A 10 11.73 8.13 -21.89
N ASN A 11 12.50 7.07 -22.18
CA ASN A 11 12.70 5.98 -21.23
C ASN A 11 13.80 6.32 -20.24
N VAL A 12 13.64 5.86 -19.01
CA VAL A 12 14.62 6.04 -17.94
C VAL A 12 15.94 5.31 -18.26
N VAL A 13 17.04 6.04 -18.36
CA VAL A 13 18.43 5.58 -18.52
C VAL A 13 19.07 5.38 -17.14
N ARG A 14 18.43 4.56 -16.32
CA ARG A 14 19.02 3.97 -15.10
C ARG A 14 18.66 2.49 -15.08
N ASN A 15 19.65 1.65 -14.78
CA ASN A 15 19.47 0.19 -14.77
C ASN A 15 18.51 -0.28 -13.66
N CYS A 16 18.31 0.51 -12.59
CA CYS A 16 17.36 0.22 -11.51
C CYS A 16 16.68 1.52 -11.06
N VAL A 17 15.35 1.62 -11.21
CA VAL A 17 14.53 2.75 -10.79
C VAL A 17 13.25 2.24 -10.13
N ARG A 18 12.84 2.92 -9.06
CA ARG A 18 11.57 2.67 -8.40
C ARG A 18 10.48 3.49 -9.05
N TYR A 19 9.31 2.89 -9.18
CA TYR A 19 8.17 3.50 -9.78
C TYR A 19 7.04 3.57 -8.76
N LEU A 20 6.36 4.70 -8.70
CA LEU A 20 5.03 4.77 -8.13
C LEU A 20 4.04 4.25 -9.14
N LEU A 21 3.16 3.34 -8.74
CA LEU A 21 2.11 2.77 -9.57
C LEU A 21 0.77 3.37 -9.14
N TRP A 22 -0.03 3.83 -10.10
CA TRP A 22 -1.37 4.34 -9.84
C TRP A 22 -2.36 3.82 -10.88
N ALA A 23 -3.63 3.79 -10.49
CA ALA A 23 -4.71 3.21 -11.28
C ALA A 23 -5.77 4.27 -11.56
N ALA A 24 -6.19 4.35 -12.83
CA ALA A 24 -7.30 5.21 -13.22
C ALA A 24 -8.57 4.39 -13.36
N TYR A 25 -9.68 4.91 -12.83
CA TYR A 25 -10.99 4.28 -12.89
C TYR A 25 -12.01 5.22 -13.53
N VAL A 26 -13.07 4.64 -14.10
CA VAL A 26 -14.26 5.36 -14.57
C VAL A 26 -15.51 4.75 -13.94
N ASP A 27 -16.40 5.59 -13.42
CA ASP A 27 -17.75 5.14 -13.04
C ASP A 27 -18.63 5.08 -14.29
N LEU A 28 -19.14 3.89 -14.60
CA LEU A 28 -20.00 3.68 -15.76
C LEU A 28 -21.43 4.21 -15.56
N ASP A 29 -21.83 4.45 -14.31
CA ASP A 29 -23.16 4.96 -13.96
C ASP A 29 -23.12 6.45 -13.55
N TYR A 30 -22.06 7.17 -13.89
CA TYR A 30 -21.95 8.60 -13.64
C TYR A 30 -23.00 9.39 -14.46
N ASN A 31 -23.79 10.22 -13.79
CA ASN A 31 -24.90 10.98 -14.39
C ASN A 31 -24.53 12.40 -14.83
N GLY A 32 -23.33 12.90 -14.49
CA GLY A 32 -22.86 14.23 -14.88
C GLY A 32 -23.00 15.31 -13.81
N GLU A 33 -23.49 14.98 -12.61
CA GLU A 33 -23.74 15.89 -11.49
C GLU A 33 -22.54 16.02 -10.55
N GLY A 34 -21.37 15.54 -10.99
CA GLY A 34 -20.09 15.69 -10.30
C GLY A 34 -20.03 14.91 -8.99
N ILE A 35 -19.38 15.54 -8.00
CA ILE A 35 -19.19 15.02 -6.64
C ILE A 35 -20.53 14.82 -5.92
N GLY A 36 -21.57 15.55 -6.35
CA GLY A 36 -22.93 15.48 -5.86
C GLY A 36 -23.55 14.08 -5.88
N GLU A 37 -23.03 13.18 -6.71
CA GLU A 37 -23.54 11.81 -6.86
C GLU A 37 -22.96 10.81 -5.86
N TYR A 38 -22.04 11.25 -4.99
CA TYR A 38 -21.20 10.35 -4.23
C TYR A 38 -21.13 10.68 -2.74
N GLN A 39 -21.05 9.63 -1.93
CA GLN A 39 -20.67 9.69 -0.52
C GLN A 39 -19.19 9.36 -0.39
N PHE A 40 -18.48 10.04 0.50
CA PHE A 40 -17.05 9.91 0.71
C PHE A 40 -16.77 9.25 2.06
N PHE A 41 -15.65 8.55 2.15
CA PHE A 41 -15.28 7.89 3.39
C PHE A 41 -14.46 8.83 4.26
N ASN A 42 -14.98 9.13 5.46
CA ASN A 42 -14.22 9.86 6.46
C ASN A 42 -13.35 8.88 7.26
N ARG A 43 -12.03 9.08 7.17
CA ARG A 43 -11.04 8.22 7.83
C ARG A 43 -10.92 8.44 9.35
N HIS A 44 -11.33 9.61 9.85
CA HIS A 44 -11.21 9.96 11.26
C HIS A 44 -12.28 9.26 12.10
N ASN A 45 -13.51 9.17 11.59
CA ASN A 45 -14.61 8.46 12.23
C ASN A 45 -14.87 7.05 11.65
N ASN A 46 -14.25 6.69 10.53
CA ASN A 46 -14.43 5.44 9.78
C ASN A 46 -15.86 5.23 9.24
N GLU A 47 -16.53 6.32 8.87
CA GLU A 47 -17.90 6.29 8.35
C GLU A 47 -17.97 6.81 6.91
N TRP A 48 -19.08 6.48 6.24
CA TRP A 48 -19.40 7.05 4.93
C TRP A 48 -20.28 8.26 5.13
N GLU A 49 -19.82 9.41 4.68
CA GLU A 49 -20.51 10.69 4.83
C GLU A 49 -21.27 11.04 3.56
N THR A 50 -22.54 11.40 3.75
CA THR A 50 -23.48 11.69 2.66
C THR A 50 -23.67 13.18 2.44
N ASP A 51 -22.88 14.03 3.10
CA ASP A 51 -23.04 15.49 3.05
C ASP A 51 -22.82 16.04 1.64
N SER A 52 -22.04 15.33 0.82
CA SER A 52 -21.85 15.59 -0.60
C SER A 52 -22.97 15.09 -1.51
N CYS A 53 -23.90 14.27 -1.04
CA CYS A 53 -24.95 13.69 -1.87
C CYS A 53 -26.09 14.68 -2.16
N VAL A 54 -25.84 15.63 -3.06
CA VAL A 54 -26.76 16.71 -3.46
C VAL A 54 -27.27 16.58 -4.91
N ALA A 55 -26.96 15.48 -5.59
CA ALA A 55 -27.41 15.19 -6.95
C ALA A 55 -28.95 15.20 -7.09
N GLU A 56 -29.47 15.86 -8.13
CA GLU A 56 -30.90 15.92 -8.43
C GLU A 56 -31.45 14.54 -8.85
N SER A 57 -30.59 13.69 -9.42
CA SER A 57 -30.96 12.29 -9.74
C SER A 57 -31.23 11.43 -8.50
N GLY A 58 -30.88 11.90 -7.30
CA GLY A 58 -30.96 11.14 -6.06
C GLY A 58 -29.89 10.06 -5.91
N ARG A 59 -28.89 10.04 -6.80
CA ARG A 59 -27.74 9.12 -6.72
C ARG A 59 -26.82 9.55 -5.57
N CYS A 60 -26.37 8.56 -4.80
CA CYS A 60 -25.45 8.74 -3.67
C CYS A 60 -24.58 7.48 -3.51
N ALA A 61 -23.72 7.22 -4.50
CA ALA A 61 -22.88 6.03 -4.56
C ALA A 61 -21.61 6.18 -3.70
N LYS A 62 -21.09 5.09 -3.16
CA LYS A 62 -19.82 5.12 -2.41
C LYS A 62 -18.66 5.39 -3.37
N PHE A 63 -17.90 6.46 -3.12
CA PHE A 63 -16.70 6.80 -3.89
C PHE A 63 -15.52 5.90 -3.53
N ASP A 64 -15.62 4.60 -3.86
CA ASP A 64 -14.53 3.65 -3.70
C ASP A 64 -14.58 2.60 -4.81
N CYS A 65 -13.53 2.64 -5.64
CA CYS A 65 -13.34 1.77 -6.78
C CYS A 65 -12.95 0.33 -6.40
N HIS A 66 -12.60 0.09 -5.14
CA HIS A 66 -12.24 -1.23 -4.63
C HIS A 66 -13.45 -1.99 -4.08
N LEU A 67 -14.64 -1.37 -4.04
CA LEU A 67 -15.83 -2.09 -3.60
C LEU A 67 -16.24 -3.14 -4.64
N SER A 68 -16.50 -4.37 -4.19
CA SER A 68 -16.86 -5.49 -5.07
C SER A 68 -18.17 -5.27 -5.84
N ASN A 69 -19.06 -4.42 -5.33
CA ASN A 69 -20.32 -4.03 -5.94
C ASN A 69 -20.27 -2.64 -6.59
N SER A 70 -19.06 -2.14 -6.90
CA SER A 70 -18.88 -0.85 -7.51
C SER A 70 -19.07 -0.87 -9.03
N ASN A 71 -19.51 0.27 -9.57
CA ASN A 71 -19.59 0.53 -11.00
C ASN A 71 -18.30 1.08 -11.59
N PHE A 72 -17.31 1.41 -10.74
CA PHE A 72 -15.98 1.79 -11.18
C PHE A 72 -15.32 0.65 -11.97
N LYS A 73 -14.76 0.99 -13.14
CA LYS A 73 -13.97 0.09 -13.99
C LYS A 73 -12.58 0.65 -14.20
N LEU A 74 -11.59 -0.23 -14.10
CA LEU A 74 -10.20 0.09 -14.36
C LEU A 74 -10.04 0.51 -15.84
N LEU A 75 -9.60 1.75 -16.06
CA LEU A 75 -9.27 2.28 -17.38
C LEU A 75 -7.84 1.93 -17.77
N GLY A 76 -6.91 2.01 -16.82
CA GLY A 76 -5.49 1.84 -17.09
C GLY A 76 -4.65 1.93 -15.83
N LEU A 77 -3.43 1.44 -15.95
CA LEU A 77 -2.39 1.48 -14.93
C LEU A 77 -1.22 2.28 -15.46
N PHE A 78 -0.65 3.09 -14.60
CA PHE A 78 0.35 4.08 -14.95
C PHE A 78 1.44 4.09 -13.89
N LYS A 79 2.65 4.49 -14.30
CA LYS A 79 3.83 4.51 -13.45
C LYS A 79 4.64 5.79 -13.59
N GLU A 80 5.21 6.24 -12.49
CA GLU A 80 6.01 7.46 -12.42
C GLU A 80 7.39 7.18 -11.79
N PRO A 81 8.50 7.34 -12.53
CA PRO A 81 9.85 7.14 -11.99
C PRO A 81 10.30 8.25 -11.04
N ASN A 82 9.73 9.46 -11.15
CA ASN A 82 10.06 10.59 -10.31
C ASN A 82 8.99 10.82 -9.24
N TYR A 83 9.10 10.08 -8.13
CA TYR A 83 8.15 10.21 -7.02
C TYR A 83 8.16 11.59 -6.38
N HIS A 84 9.27 12.31 -6.41
CA HIS A 84 9.34 13.66 -5.85
C HIS A 84 8.42 14.62 -6.61
N SER A 85 8.55 14.67 -7.94
CA SER A 85 7.66 15.47 -8.79
C SER A 85 6.21 15.00 -8.69
N TRP A 86 5.97 13.69 -8.62
CA TRP A 86 4.62 13.15 -8.41
C TRP A 86 4.00 13.61 -7.09
N MET A 87 4.74 13.48 -5.98
CA MET A 87 4.28 13.90 -4.65
C MET A 87 4.01 15.40 -4.63
N GLU A 88 4.88 16.21 -5.24
CA GLU A 88 4.68 17.65 -5.37
C GLU A 88 3.36 17.99 -6.07
N GLN A 89 3.10 17.37 -7.22
CA GLN A 89 1.85 17.62 -7.95
C GLN A 89 0.62 17.13 -7.17
N LEU A 90 0.72 15.97 -6.51
CA LEU A 90 -0.38 15.44 -5.71
C LEU A 90 -0.69 16.35 -4.51
N PHE A 91 0.34 16.84 -3.81
CA PHE A 91 0.14 17.56 -2.55
C PHE A 91 -0.41 18.96 -2.81
N LYS A 92 0.20 19.70 -3.75
CA LYS A 92 -0.21 21.06 -4.09
C LYS A 92 -1.64 21.16 -4.57
N HIS A 93 -2.11 20.14 -5.28
CA HIS A 93 -3.38 20.21 -6.00
C HIS A 93 -4.50 19.42 -5.32
N GLU A 94 -4.20 18.30 -4.65
CA GLU A 94 -5.21 17.45 -4.00
C GLU A 94 -4.99 17.39 -2.48
N GLY A 95 -3.74 17.23 -2.05
CA GLY A 95 -3.37 17.10 -0.64
C GLY A 95 -3.90 18.26 0.20
N VAL A 96 -3.72 19.50 -0.27
CA VAL A 96 -4.22 20.72 0.38
C VAL A 96 -5.75 20.71 0.61
N CYS A 97 -6.50 19.94 -0.16
CA CYS A 97 -7.97 19.89 -0.08
C CYS A 97 -8.48 18.76 0.84
N VAL A 98 -7.73 17.66 0.96
CA VAL A 98 -8.18 16.44 1.64
C VAL A 98 -7.47 16.17 2.96
N TRP A 99 -6.40 16.91 3.24
CA TRP A 99 -5.67 16.87 4.50
C TRP A 99 -6.06 18.05 5.39
N THR A 100 -5.94 17.85 6.71
CA THR A 100 -5.98 18.98 7.65
C THR A 100 -4.76 19.88 7.42
N GLU A 101 -4.82 21.12 7.90
CA GLU A 101 -3.67 22.05 7.87
C GLU A 101 -2.38 21.40 8.41
N ASP A 102 -2.43 20.84 9.63
CA ASP A 102 -1.28 20.14 10.23
C ASP A 102 -0.74 18.98 9.37
N GLU A 103 -1.63 18.23 8.71
CA GLU A 103 -1.24 17.11 7.86
C GLU A 103 -0.63 17.61 6.55
N TYR A 104 -1.22 18.63 5.92
CA TYR A 104 -0.69 19.21 4.68
C TYR A 104 0.70 19.81 4.92
N GLU A 105 0.86 20.63 5.97
CA GLU A 105 2.15 21.21 6.33
C GLU A 105 3.19 20.12 6.60
N PHE A 106 2.84 19.13 7.43
CA PHE A 106 3.72 18.00 7.72
C PHE A 106 4.15 17.26 6.45
N MET A 107 3.20 16.93 5.57
CA MET A 107 3.45 16.18 4.34
C MET A 107 4.27 16.98 3.33
N GLN A 108 3.94 18.24 3.13
CA GLN A 108 4.66 19.13 2.22
C GLN A 108 6.09 19.37 2.70
N TYR A 109 6.27 19.63 4.01
CA TYR A 109 7.55 19.87 4.64
C TYR A 109 8.45 18.64 4.57
N ASN A 110 7.94 17.46 4.91
CA ASN A 110 8.76 16.23 4.98
C ASN A 110 8.95 15.54 3.61
N ARG A 111 8.29 16.00 2.53
CA ARG A 111 8.48 15.43 1.18
C ARG A 111 9.92 15.52 0.71
N GLU A 112 10.56 16.66 0.99
CA GLU A 112 11.96 16.94 0.65
C GLU A 112 12.94 15.99 1.36
N GLY A 113 12.51 15.37 2.45
CA GLY A 113 13.30 14.38 3.19
C GLY A 113 13.43 13.03 2.47
N TRP A 114 12.63 12.73 1.44
CA TRP A 114 12.85 11.51 0.65
C TRP A 114 14.10 11.67 -0.23
N PRO A 115 14.97 10.65 -0.30
CA PRO A 115 16.14 10.72 -1.16
C PRO A 115 15.70 10.84 -2.61
N CYS A 116 16.48 11.49 -3.48
CA CYS A 116 16.21 11.56 -4.92
C CYS A 116 16.89 10.40 -5.67
N GLY A 117 16.51 9.17 -5.31
CA GLY A 117 17.12 7.92 -5.75
C GLY A 117 18.27 7.46 -4.85
N CYS A 118 19.04 6.48 -5.34
CA CYS A 118 20.06 5.80 -4.54
C CYS A 118 21.15 6.76 -4.05
N THR A 119 21.28 6.88 -2.73
CA THR A 119 22.20 7.80 -2.06
C THR A 119 23.16 7.02 -1.16
N GLN A 120 24.43 7.39 -1.15
CA GLN A 120 25.44 6.73 -0.31
C GLN A 120 25.29 7.18 1.14
N THR A 121 25.42 6.24 2.09
CA THR A 121 25.54 6.53 3.52
C THR A 121 27.01 6.58 3.95
N ASP A 122 27.28 7.11 5.14
CA ASP A 122 28.59 6.99 5.80
C ASP A 122 28.79 5.63 6.51
N GLN A 123 27.81 4.74 6.43
CA GLN A 123 27.89 3.40 7.02
C GLN A 123 28.49 2.39 6.04
N THR A 124 29.11 1.34 6.59
CA THR A 124 29.69 0.25 5.82
C THR A 124 29.17 -1.11 6.30
N ASP A 125 29.16 -2.09 5.39
CA ASP A 125 28.90 -3.48 5.74
C ASP A 125 30.09 -4.12 6.49
N GLU A 126 29.96 -5.38 6.89
CA GLU A 126 31.02 -6.13 7.58
C GLU A 126 32.31 -6.29 6.74
N GLY A 127 32.21 -6.12 5.41
CA GLY A 127 33.32 -6.16 4.48
C GLY A 127 33.98 -4.80 4.23
N GLY A 128 33.48 -3.72 4.85
CA GLY A 128 33.95 -2.36 4.63
C GLY A 128 33.43 -1.70 3.35
N ASN A 129 32.43 -2.29 2.68
CA ASN A 129 31.79 -1.65 1.53
C ASN A 129 30.76 -0.63 2.02
N TYR A 130 30.70 0.54 1.38
CA TYR A 130 29.68 1.55 1.69
C TYR A 130 28.27 1.01 1.46
N LEU A 131 27.37 1.37 2.36
CA LEU A 131 25.95 1.15 2.21
C LEU A 131 25.30 2.35 1.52
N TYR A 132 24.23 2.06 0.80
CA TYR A 132 23.40 3.03 0.11
C TYR A 132 21.98 2.94 0.64
N TYR A 133 21.20 4.01 0.51
CA TYR A 133 19.81 4.04 0.90
C TYR A 133 18.94 4.68 -0.16
N ASP A 134 17.67 4.29 -0.15
CA ASP A 134 16.63 4.85 -1.00
C ASP A 134 15.25 4.46 -0.41
N MET A 135 14.17 5.01 -0.94
CA MET A 135 12.81 4.62 -0.59
C MET A 135 12.61 3.12 -0.85
N LYS A 136 12.01 2.37 0.08
CA LYS A 136 11.62 0.96 -0.07
C LYS A 136 10.10 0.87 0.02
N PRO A 137 9.42 0.26 -0.95
CA PRO A 137 7.99 0.06 -0.83
C PRO A 137 7.69 -1.05 0.19
N LEU A 138 6.58 -0.89 0.89
CA LEU A 138 6.03 -1.83 1.86
C LEU A 138 4.66 -2.33 1.38
N PRO A 139 4.13 -3.41 1.98
CA PRO A 139 2.79 -3.88 1.69
C PRO A 139 1.73 -2.77 1.78
N GLU A 140 0.67 -2.91 0.99
CA GLU A 140 -0.47 -1.97 0.94
C GLU A 140 -0.06 -0.54 0.53
N GLY A 141 1.00 -0.41 -0.28
CA GLY A 141 1.47 0.87 -0.80
C GLY A 141 2.05 1.80 0.27
N ARG A 142 2.49 1.26 1.41
CA ARG A 142 3.28 2.02 2.40
C ARG A 142 4.72 2.17 1.92
N LEU A 143 5.45 3.10 2.51
CA LEU A 143 6.83 3.46 2.15
C LEU A 143 7.72 3.42 3.39
N THR A 144 8.98 3.05 3.21
CA THR A 144 10.03 3.11 4.24
C THR A 144 11.39 3.39 3.60
N PHE A 145 12.47 3.31 4.36
CA PHE A 145 13.83 3.35 3.86
C PHE A 145 14.37 1.92 3.70
N GLY A 146 15.06 1.65 2.61
CA GLY A 146 15.86 0.44 2.42
C GLY A 146 17.35 0.75 2.50
N LEU A 147 18.14 -0.21 2.97
CA LEU A 147 19.60 -0.19 2.83
C LEU A 147 20.03 -1.15 1.74
N TYR A 148 21.09 -0.79 1.02
CA TYR A 148 21.57 -1.48 -0.17
C TYR A 148 23.09 -1.54 -0.20
N THR A 149 23.61 -2.57 -0.86
CA THR A 149 25.06 -2.85 -0.96
C THR A 149 25.69 -2.38 -2.27
N ASP A 150 24.89 -1.75 -3.13
CA ASP A 150 25.31 -1.24 -4.44
C ASP A 150 24.75 0.15 -4.70
N SER A 151 25.48 0.94 -5.49
CA SER A 151 25.11 2.31 -5.84
C SER A 151 23.90 2.44 -6.76
N ALA A 152 23.33 1.33 -7.24
CA ALA A 152 22.06 1.31 -7.97
C ALA A 152 20.88 0.92 -7.07
N CYS A 153 21.11 0.66 -5.78
CA CYS A 153 20.11 0.23 -4.80
C CYS A 153 19.29 -0.97 -5.27
N SER A 154 19.98 -1.95 -5.87
CA SER A 154 19.38 -3.13 -6.48
C SER A 154 19.50 -4.39 -5.60
N LYS A 155 20.45 -4.39 -4.67
CA LYS A 155 20.75 -5.49 -3.74
C LYS A 155 20.59 -5.01 -2.31
N GLU A 156 19.44 -5.35 -1.74
CA GLU A 156 19.11 -5.02 -0.36
C GLU A 156 20.15 -5.59 0.60
N TYR A 157 20.53 -4.78 1.58
CA TYR A 157 21.44 -5.16 2.64
C TYR A 157 20.75 -6.15 3.59
N SER A 158 21.32 -7.35 3.72
CA SER A 158 20.75 -8.43 4.52
C SER A 158 21.33 -8.53 5.94
N GLY A 159 22.05 -7.51 6.40
CA GLY A 159 22.64 -7.51 7.75
C GLY A 159 21.65 -7.06 8.83
N ARG A 160 22.17 -6.66 9.99
CA ARG A 160 21.35 -6.39 11.19
C ARG A 160 21.02 -4.91 11.42
N MET A 161 21.56 -4.01 10.60
CA MET A 161 21.26 -2.59 10.72
C MET A 161 19.82 -2.32 10.30
N ASP A 162 19.12 -1.57 11.14
CA ASP A 162 17.78 -1.05 10.85
C ASP A 162 17.92 0.16 9.93
N PRO A 163 17.39 0.11 8.69
CA PRO A 163 17.47 1.22 7.75
C PRO A 163 17.00 2.54 8.34
N VAL A 164 15.86 2.54 9.03
CA VAL A 164 15.26 3.77 9.58
C VAL A 164 16.21 4.39 10.60
N LYS A 165 16.76 3.60 11.51
CA LYS A 165 17.74 4.09 12.50
C LYS A 165 19.04 4.54 11.87
N VAL A 166 19.48 3.90 10.79
CA VAL A 166 20.67 4.37 10.07
C VAL A 166 20.43 5.77 9.51
N ILE A 167 19.24 5.99 8.91
CA ILE A 167 18.86 7.30 8.40
C ILE A 167 18.74 8.34 9.52
N GLU A 168 17.96 8.03 10.57
CA GLU A 168 17.76 8.92 11.73
C GLU A 168 19.08 9.39 12.35
N ASN A 169 20.04 8.47 12.56
CA ASN A 169 21.22 8.75 13.37
C ASN A 169 22.47 9.16 12.56
N TYR A 170 22.55 8.81 11.27
CA TYR A 170 23.82 8.88 10.52
C TYR A 170 23.74 9.54 9.16
N VAL A 171 22.56 9.84 8.63
CA VAL A 171 22.43 10.67 7.42
C VAL A 171 22.38 12.16 7.80
N GLY A 172 22.01 12.47 9.04
CA GLY A 172 22.29 13.76 9.68
C GLY A 172 21.38 14.91 9.25
N GLU A 173 21.10 15.76 10.24
CA GLU A 173 20.37 17.02 10.19
C GLU A 173 21.12 18.09 9.37
N GLU A 174 21.40 17.87 8.09
CA GLU A 174 21.66 19.04 7.24
C GLU A 174 20.36 19.85 7.27
N GLU A 175 20.41 21.00 7.97
CA GLU A 175 19.30 21.94 8.09
C GLU A 175 18.66 22.05 6.70
N GLY A 176 17.40 21.62 6.58
CA GLY A 176 16.69 21.76 5.32
C GLY A 176 16.82 23.21 4.90
N GLU A 177 17.37 23.46 3.70
CA GLU A 177 17.38 24.81 3.13
C GLU A 177 15.97 25.38 3.31
N ASP A 178 15.85 26.51 4.00
CA ASP A 178 14.62 27.26 4.19
C ASP A 178 13.56 26.66 5.13
N GLY A 179 13.95 25.78 6.06
CA GLY A 179 13.00 25.22 7.03
C GLY A 179 12.04 24.25 6.36
N TYR A 180 12.59 23.25 5.69
CA TYR A 180 11.90 22.03 5.22
C TYR A 180 12.42 20.80 6.00
N GLY A 181 11.70 19.68 5.90
CA GLY A 181 12.01 18.46 6.66
C GLY A 181 13.26 17.77 6.18
N THR A 182 14.03 17.23 7.12
CA THR A 182 15.26 16.49 6.81
C THR A 182 14.93 15.02 6.58
N THR A 183 15.87 14.29 5.98
CA THR A 183 15.73 12.83 5.83
C THR A 183 15.56 12.15 7.19
N ALA A 184 16.22 12.68 8.24
CA ALA A 184 16.11 12.18 9.60
C ALA A 184 14.73 12.44 10.22
N THR A 185 14.19 13.67 10.11
CA THR A 185 12.86 13.97 10.67
C THR A 185 11.75 13.17 9.99
N LEU A 186 11.88 12.93 8.67
CA LEU A 186 10.98 12.06 7.95
C LEU A 186 11.08 10.60 8.45
N ALA A 187 12.29 10.11 8.72
CA ALA A 187 12.50 8.77 9.24
C ALA A 187 11.85 8.58 10.62
N GLU A 188 11.99 9.55 11.52
CA GLU A 188 11.34 9.54 12.84
C GLU A 188 9.80 9.54 12.74
N ASN A 189 9.26 10.25 11.74
CA ASN A 189 7.82 10.43 11.56
C ASN A 189 7.22 9.59 10.42
N LEU A 190 7.91 8.51 10.04
CA LEU A 190 7.52 7.69 8.89
C LEU A 190 6.14 7.04 9.03
N GLU A 191 5.72 6.75 10.26
CA GLU A 191 4.38 6.23 10.51
C GLU A 191 3.30 7.28 10.21
N SER A 192 3.49 8.52 10.69
CA SER A 192 2.61 9.65 10.41
C SER A 192 2.51 9.93 8.91
N TRP A 193 3.66 9.90 8.20
CA TRP A 193 3.71 10.01 6.74
C TRP A 193 2.81 8.99 6.05
N ASN A 194 2.95 7.72 6.40
CA ASN A 194 2.16 6.67 5.78
C ASN A 194 0.67 6.75 6.13
N ASN A 195 0.33 7.17 7.37
CA ASN A 195 -1.06 7.34 7.79
C ASN A 195 -1.74 8.49 7.05
N ALA A 196 -1.05 9.62 6.87
CA ALA A 196 -1.54 10.74 6.07
C ALA A 196 -1.74 10.33 4.60
N PHE A 197 -0.80 9.57 4.03
CA PHE A 197 -0.90 9.01 2.67
C PHE A 197 -2.07 8.06 2.43
N ASP A 198 -2.60 7.44 3.49
CA ASP A 198 -3.62 6.42 3.33
C ASP A 198 -4.92 6.97 2.70
N VAL A 199 -5.15 8.30 2.73
CA VAL A 199 -6.27 8.94 2.02
C VAL A 199 -6.25 8.63 0.52
N PHE A 200 -5.06 8.54 -0.08
CA PHE A 200 -4.88 8.26 -1.51
C PHE A 200 -4.94 6.77 -1.86
N LYS A 201 -5.14 5.89 -0.86
CA LYS A 201 -5.38 4.46 -1.07
C LYS A 201 -6.85 4.15 -1.29
N LYS A 202 -7.73 5.13 -1.10
CA LYS A 202 -9.06 5.14 -1.68
C LYS A 202 -9.03 5.90 -3.00
N CYS A 203 -9.96 5.54 -3.89
CA CYS A 203 -10.09 6.29 -5.13
C CYS A 203 -10.39 7.74 -4.81
N GLN A 204 -9.66 8.63 -5.48
CA GLN A 204 -9.87 10.08 -5.45
C GLN A 204 -10.43 10.54 -6.81
N PRO A 205 -11.32 11.53 -6.84
CA PRO A 205 -11.80 12.10 -8.09
C PRO A 205 -10.63 12.76 -8.83
N CYS A 206 -10.70 12.78 -10.16
CA CYS A 206 -9.72 13.53 -10.94
C CYS A 206 -9.81 15.05 -10.69
N LYS A 207 -10.92 15.55 -10.14
CA LYS A 207 -11.15 16.97 -9.86
C LYS A 207 -10.98 17.19 -8.36
N ALA A 208 -10.04 18.07 -7.99
CA ALA A 208 -9.80 18.46 -6.62
C ALA A 208 -11.07 18.97 -5.94
N TYR A 209 -11.23 18.62 -4.68
CA TYR A 209 -12.46 18.83 -3.94
C TYR A 209 -12.21 19.05 -2.46
N ASP A 210 -13.05 19.88 -1.84
CA ASP A 210 -13.02 20.14 -0.41
C ASP A 210 -14.39 19.84 0.19
N LEU A 211 -14.48 18.80 1.03
CA LEU A 211 -15.73 18.41 1.68
C LEU A 211 -16.10 19.31 2.86
N SER A 212 -15.13 20.00 3.46
CA SER A 212 -15.33 20.88 4.61
C SER A 212 -15.36 22.35 4.22
N ASN A 213 -15.80 22.64 3.01
CA ASN A 213 -16.12 24.00 2.53
C ASN A 213 -17.29 24.64 3.33
N ASP A 214 -17.57 24.14 4.53
CA ASP A 214 -18.45 24.65 5.57
C ASP A 214 -17.64 25.20 6.76
N SER A 215 -16.65 26.06 6.52
CA SER A 215 -15.92 26.80 7.58
C SER A 215 -15.17 25.94 8.61
N SER A 216 -14.94 24.64 8.35
CA SER A 216 -14.21 23.74 9.25
C SER A 216 -12.74 23.60 8.81
N SER A 217 -11.84 24.27 9.54
CA SER A 217 -10.41 23.98 9.79
C SER A 217 -9.54 23.28 8.71
N ASN A 218 -9.75 23.53 7.42
CA ASN A 218 -8.81 23.15 6.36
C ASN A 218 -7.91 24.34 6.01
N TYR A 219 -6.73 24.06 5.44
CA TYR A 219 -5.63 25.00 5.17
C TYR A 219 -6.04 26.32 4.49
N ASN A 220 -7.14 26.32 3.73
CA ASN A 220 -7.62 27.48 2.96
C ASN A 220 -8.50 28.48 3.74
N GLN A 221 -8.44 28.52 5.08
CA GLN A 221 -9.35 29.37 5.85
C GLN A 221 -9.04 30.89 5.76
N ASP A 222 -7.80 31.27 5.43
CA ASP A 222 -7.36 32.67 5.52
C ASP A 222 -7.56 33.51 4.24
N ASP A 223 -7.83 32.88 3.08
CA ASP A 223 -8.10 33.56 1.80
C ASP A 223 -9.55 33.41 1.32
N HIS A 224 -10.49 33.33 2.27
CA HIS A 224 -11.91 33.37 1.96
C HIS A 224 -12.33 34.75 1.42
N HIS A 225 -12.33 34.89 0.09
CA HIS A 225 -13.21 35.85 -0.57
C HIS A 225 -14.67 35.42 -0.32
N GLU A 226 -15.37 36.11 0.58
CA GLU A 226 -16.78 35.96 0.98
C GLU A 226 -17.82 36.04 -0.17
N ASN A 227 -17.39 35.98 -1.44
CA ASN A 227 -18.22 36.29 -2.60
C ASN A 227 -18.34 35.14 -3.61
N ASP A 228 -17.91 33.90 -3.31
CA ASP A 228 -17.95 32.86 -4.33
C ASP A 228 -19.33 32.18 -4.49
N GLU A 229 -19.92 32.51 -5.63
CA GLU A 229 -21.18 32.06 -6.17
C GLU A 229 -21.12 30.56 -6.51
N GLY A 230 -21.60 29.69 -5.61
CA GLY A 230 -22.32 28.49 -6.02
C GLY A 230 -21.55 27.28 -6.56
N THR A 231 -20.28 27.06 -6.19
CA THR A 231 -19.60 25.78 -6.49
C THR A 231 -19.38 24.95 -5.23
N ALA A 232 -20.42 24.20 -4.82
CA ALA A 232 -20.30 23.22 -3.74
C ALA A 232 -19.06 22.33 -3.95
N PHE A 233 -18.28 22.12 -2.88
CA PHE A 233 -17.06 21.30 -2.86
C PHE A 233 -15.88 21.80 -3.69
N ALA A 234 -15.84 23.08 -4.07
CA ALA A 234 -14.67 23.65 -4.72
C ALA A 234 -13.45 23.65 -3.79
N CYS A 235 -12.32 23.14 -4.28
CA CYS A 235 -11.03 23.31 -3.61
C CYS A 235 -10.23 24.46 -4.24
N TYR A 236 -9.59 25.29 -3.42
CA TYR A 236 -8.56 26.22 -3.85
C TYR A 236 -7.20 25.59 -3.56
N ASP A 237 -6.38 25.46 -4.57
CA ASP A 237 -5.10 24.77 -4.43
C ASP A 237 -3.97 25.73 -4.05
N ASP A 238 -2.81 25.18 -3.65
CA ASP A 238 -1.60 25.94 -3.26
C ASP A 238 -0.90 26.61 -4.47
N ALA A 239 -1.54 26.58 -5.64
CA ALA A 239 -1.05 27.19 -6.88
C ALA A 239 -2.06 28.19 -7.47
N ASP A 240 -2.99 28.67 -6.64
CA ASP A 240 -4.03 29.66 -6.97
C ASP A 240 -5.03 29.21 -8.06
N TYR A 241 -5.24 27.90 -8.21
CA TYR A 241 -6.26 27.35 -9.10
C TYR A 241 -7.45 26.79 -8.31
N THR A 242 -8.65 26.96 -8.86
CA THR A 242 -9.87 26.38 -8.29
C THR A 242 -10.22 25.04 -8.94
N SER A 243 -10.40 24.02 -8.12
CA SER A 243 -10.87 22.66 -8.45
C SER A 243 -10.11 22.02 -9.61
N VAL A 244 -8.79 21.95 -9.45
CA VAL A 244 -7.88 21.45 -10.48
C VAL A 244 -8.17 20.01 -10.89
N ASN A 245 -8.00 19.74 -12.18
CA ASN A 245 -8.02 18.38 -12.69
C ASN A 245 -6.65 17.70 -12.48
N GLN A 246 -6.51 16.93 -11.39
CA GLN A 246 -5.32 16.15 -11.05
C GLN A 246 -4.84 15.25 -12.17
N CYS A 247 -5.76 14.52 -12.79
CA CYS A 247 -5.42 13.58 -13.86
C CYS A 247 -4.79 14.31 -15.06
N MET A 248 -5.23 15.55 -15.33
CA MET A 248 -4.61 16.43 -16.32
C MET A 248 -3.25 16.97 -15.86
N LYS A 249 -3.11 17.38 -14.59
CA LYS A 249 -1.83 17.85 -14.03
C LYS A 249 -0.79 16.74 -14.07
N PHE A 250 -1.09 15.55 -13.58
CA PHE A 250 -0.17 14.41 -13.69
C PHE A 250 0.25 14.16 -15.14
N ARG A 251 -0.70 14.19 -16.09
CA ARG A 251 -0.36 14.01 -17.51
C ARG A 251 0.55 15.11 -18.09
N THR A 252 0.47 16.34 -17.57
CA THR A 252 1.17 17.49 -18.17
C THR A 252 2.38 17.96 -17.40
N LYS A 253 2.51 17.56 -16.13
CA LYS A 253 3.55 18.00 -15.20
C LYS A 253 4.41 16.85 -14.69
N THR A 254 3.98 15.60 -14.85
CA THR A 254 4.81 14.42 -14.62
C THR A 254 5.02 13.67 -15.94
N GLN A 255 5.91 12.69 -15.96
CA GLN A 255 6.20 11.94 -17.18
C GLN A 255 5.18 10.86 -17.47
N MET A 256 4.66 10.25 -16.42
CA MET A 256 3.55 9.30 -16.44
C MET A 256 3.58 8.28 -17.58
N LEU A 257 4.27 7.18 -17.34
CA LEU A 257 4.37 6.08 -18.29
C LEU A 257 3.19 5.12 -18.12
N THR A 258 2.80 4.42 -19.20
CA THR A 258 1.86 3.31 -19.06
C THR A 258 2.53 2.14 -18.34
N ALA A 259 1.86 1.56 -17.35
CA ALA A 259 2.33 0.36 -16.68
C ALA A 259 1.93 -0.88 -17.49
N ASN A 260 2.85 -1.82 -17.64
CA ASN A 260 2.60 -3.08 -18.31
C ASN A 260 2.38 -4.21 -17.29
N PHE A 261 2.04 -5.41 -17.78
CA PHE A 261 1.79 -6.56 -16.91
C PHE A 261 2.99 -6.94 -16.02
N ARG A 262 4.24 -6.73 -16.49
CA ARG A 262 5.43 -7.01 -15.69
C ARG A 262 5.53 -6.07 -14.49
N ASP A 263 5.22 -4.79 -14.69
CA ASP A 263 5.21 -3.80 -13.61
C ASP A 263 4.19 -4.19 -12.52
N VAL A 264 2.99 -4.60 -12.95
CA VAL A 264 1.91 -5.05 -12.06
C VAL A 264 2.26 -6.34 -11.34
N ALA A 265 2.84 -7.31 -12.05
CA ALA A 265 3.27 -8.57 -11.45
C ALA A 265 4.35 -8.34 -10.37
N LEU A 266 5.31 -7.46 -10.64
CA LEU A 266 6.35 -7.10 -9.68
C LEU A 266 5.76 -6.39 -8.45
N ALA A 267 4.86 -5.42 -8.66
CA ALA A 267 4.17 -4.74 -7.56
C ALA A 267 3.33 -5.73 -6.72
N SER A 268 2.66 -6.68 -7.37
CA SER A 268 1.92 -7.74 -6.69
C SER A 268 2.83 -8.67 -5.89
N GLU A 269 3.99 -9.05 -6.43
CA GLU A 269 4.99 -9.87 -5.73
C GLU A 269 5.57 -9.14 -4.50
N GLN A 270 5.75 -7.82 -4.61
CA GLN A 270 6.16 -6.96 -3.49
C GLN A 270 5.03 -6.70 -2.47
N GLY A 271 3.79 -7.10 -2.78
CA GLY A 271 2.62 -6.88 -1.91
C GLY A 271 2.16 -5.42 -1.85
N THR A 272 2.61 -4.56 -2.77
CA THR A 272 2.40 -3.11 -2.72
C THR A 272 1.06 -2.68 -3.30
N ILE A 273 0.39 -3.57 -4.04
CA ILE A 273 -0.95 -3.33 -4.57
C ILE A 273 -1.96 -3.38 -3.43
N VAL A 274 -2.67 -2.27 -3.22
CA VAL A 274 -3.79 -2.15 -2.28
C VAL A 274 -4.91 -3.12 -2.67
N GLU A 275 -5.58 -2.85 -3.79
CA GLU A 275 -6.56 -3.76 -4.41
C GLU A 275 -6.79 -3.33 -5.87
N ILE A 276 -6.66 -4.23 -6.85
CA ILE A 276 -6.96 -3.93 -8.26
C ILE A 276 -7.60 -5.17 -8.91
N ALA A 277 -8.76 -5.00 -9.55
CA ALA A 277 -9.35 -6.04 -10.38
C ALA A 277 -8.81 -5.96 -11.83
N LEU A 278 -7.99 -6.95 -12.22
CA LEU A 278 -7.36 -7.03 -13.53
C LEU A 278 -7.59 -8.41 -14.14
N LEU A 279 -8.15 -8.45 -15.36
CA LEU A 279 -8.40 -9.69 -16.12
C LEU A 279 -9.17 -10.77 -15.32
N GLY A 280 -10.15 -10.35 -14.51
CA GLY A 280 -10.97 -11.25 -13.68
C GLY A 280 -10.27 -11.76 -12.41
N THR A 281 -9.06 -11.29 -12.11
CA THR A 281 -8.35 -11.57 -10.87
C THR A 281 -8.25 -10.30 -10.04
N VAL A 282 -8.47 -10.41 -8.73
CA VAL A 282 -8.20 -9.32 -7.78
C VAL A 282 -6.77 -9.48 -7.29
N LEU A 283 -5.94 -8.47 -7.52
CA LEU A 283 -4.58 -8.36 -7.02
C LEU A 283 -4.58 -7.46 -5.79
N GLY A 284 -3.69 -7.74 -4.83
CA GLY A 284 -3.72 -7.10 -3.51
C GLY A 284 -4.72 -7.76 -2.57
N SER A 285 -4.61 -7.46 -1.28
CA SER A 285 -5.43 -8.07 -0.22
C SER A 285 -6.17 -7.07 0.66
N GLY A 286 -6.05 -5.76 0.42
CA GLY A 286 -6.40 -4.76 1.41
C GLY A 286 -7.05 -3.51 0.85
N GLY A 287 -8.39 -3.49 0.77
CA GLY A 287 -9.12 -2.23 0.73
C GLY A 287 -8.90 -1.42 2.03
N PHE A 288 -8.64 -0.11 1.88
CA PHE A 288 -8.51 0.82 2.99
C PHE A 288 -9.74 0.75 3.91
N GLY A 289 -9.52 0.47 5.20
CA GLY A 289 -10.59 0.30 6.21
C GLY A 289 -11.13 -1.13 6.40
N ARG A 290 -10.78 -2.11 5.55
CA ARG A 290 -11.06 -3.55 5.86
C ARG A 290 -10.06 -4.14 6.85
N PHE A 291 -8.86 -3.57 6.92
CA PHE A 291 -7.81 -3.89 7.87
C PHE A 291 -7.18 -2.61 8.44
N GLY A 292 -7.97 -1.75 9.08
CA GLY A 292 -7.49 -0.54 9.80
C GLY A 292 -6.57 -0.83 11.01
N ARG A 293 -5.64 -1.78 10.86
CA ARG A 293 -4.76 -2.33 11.87
C ARG A 293 -3.41 -2.81 11.31
N PHE A 294 -3.06 -2.57 10.04
CA PHE A 294 -1.71 -2.92 9.57
C PHE A 294 -0.64 -2.14 10.35
N ALA A 295 -0.90 -0.87 10.71
CA ALA A 295 -0.06 -0.09 11.62
C ALA A 295 0.16 -0.78 12.99
N SER A 296 -0.84 -1.51 13.52
CA SER A 296 -0.68 -2.27 14.77
C SER A 296 0.03 -3.61 14.62
N ALA A 297 0.18 -4.11 13.39
CA ALA A 297 0.77 -5.41 13.09
C ALA A 297 2.17 -5.30 12.52
N TYR A 298 2.53 -4.23 11.80
CA TYR A 298 3.84 -4.11 11.19
C TYR A 298 4.83 -3.40 12.11
N ASN A 299 5.87 -4.12 12.53
CA ASN A 299 6.95 -3.50 13.29
C ASN A 299 8.03 -2.99 12.32
N TYR A 300 8.00 -1.68 12.05
CA TYR A 300 8.95 -1.03 11.13
C TYR A 300 10.41 -1.23 11.52
N SER A 301 10.72 -1.33 12.82
CA SER A 301 12.09 -1.56 13.31
C SER A 301 12.58 -3.01 13.16
N LYS A 302 11.69 -3.95 12.82
CA LYS A 302 11.99 -5.38 12.76
C LYS A 302 11.64 -6.03 11.43
N ASP A 303 11.12 -5.28 10.46
CA ASP A 303 10.66 -5.78 9.16
C ASP A 303 9.80 -7.06 9.27
N THR A 304 8.98 -7.15 10.33
CA THR A 304 8.15 -8.33 10.62
C THR A 304 6.68 -7.97 10.69
N LEU A 305 5.88 -8.74 9.95
CA LEU A 305 4.43 -8.84 10.12
C LEU A 305 4.15 -9.52 11.46
N GLY A 306 3.56 -8.79 12.39
CA GLY A 306 2.99 -9.27 13.63
C GLY A 306 1.86 -10.24 13.34
N LEU A 307 2.21 -11.50 13.13
CA LEU A 307 1.24 -12.59 13.13
C LEU A 307 0.52 -12.57 14.48
N SER A 308 -0.80 -12.36 14.44
CA SER A 308 -1.65 -12.41 15.63
C SER A 308 -1.37 -13.69 16.42
N GLU A 309 -1.14 -13.60 17.74
CA GLU A 309 -0.95 -14.80 18.59
C GLU A 309 -2.10 -15.81 18.40
N LYS A 310 -3.30 -15.33 18.09
CA LYS A 310 -4.46 -16.17 17.77
C LYS A 310 -4.27 -16.98 16.50
N SER A 311 -3.62 -16.46 15.46
CA SER A 311 -3.35 -17.19 14.22
C SER A 311 -2.24 -18.24 14.43
N LEU A 312 -1.20 -17.92 15.20
CA LEU A 312 -0.17 -18.90 15.59
C LEU A 312 -0.75 -20.04 16.43
N ILE A 313 -1.64 -19.74 17.37
CA ILE A 313 -2.36 -20.76 18.15
C ILE A 313 -3.28 -21.60 17.26
N TRP A 314 -3.97 -20.98 16.29
CA TRP A 314 -4.82 -21.70 15.34
C TRP A 314 -4.04 -22.62 14.40
N PHE A 315 -2.93 -22.14 13.83
CA PHE A 315 -2.04 -22.95 13.00
C PHE A 315 -1.39 -24.08 13.80
N GLY A 316 -0.90 -23.78 15.01
CA GLY A 316 -0.30 -24.77 15.91
C GLY A 316 -1.28 -25.87 16.31
N SER A 317 -2.51 -25.51 16.68
CA SER A 317 -3.56 -26.46 17.05
C SER A 317 -4.03 -27.31 15.86
N SER A 318 -4.15 -26.71 14.67
CA SER A 318 -4.51 -27.43 13.44
C SER A 318 -3.43 -28.44 13.03
N LEU A 319 -2.15 -28.06 13.14
CA LEU A 319 -1.02 -28.97 12.87
C LEU A 319 -0.97 -30.13 13.87
N ALA A 320 -1.19 -29.85 15.17
CA ALA A 320 -1.23 -30.88 16.21
C ALA A 320 -2.38 -31.87 15.97
N ALA A 321 -3.58 -31.37 15.63
CA ALA A 321 -4.73 -32.22 15.30
C ALA A 321 -4.46 -33.12 14.09
N LEU A 322 -3.79 -32.59 13.06
CA LEU A 322 -3.41 -33.36 11.87
C LEU A 322 -2.41 -34.47 12.20
N ILE A 323 -1.40 -34.18 13.03
CA ILE A 323 -0.42 -35.18 13.48
C ILE A 323 -1.11 -36.30 14.27
N VAL A 324 -2.01 -35.96 15.20
CA VAL A 324 -2.79 -36.95 15.97
C VAL A 324 -3.66 -37.80 15.05
N GLY A 325 -4.34 -37.18 14.07
CA GLY A 325 -5.16 -37.88 13.09
C GLY A 325 -4.36 -38.90 12.28
N VAL A 326 -3.16 -38.52 11.80
CA VAL A 326 -2.25 -39.42 11.07
C VAL A 326 -1.79 -40.57 11.97
N PHE A 327 -1.46 -40.29 13.24
CA PHE A 327 -1.02 -41.32 14.18
C PHE A 327 -2.11 -42.35 14.47
N LEU A 328 -3.34 -41.89 14.72
CA LEU A 328 -4.51 -42.75 14.94
C LEU A 328 -4.80 -43.60 13.69
N TYR A 329 -4.71 -43.02 12.50
CA TYR A 329 -4.88 -43.75 11.24
C TYR A 329 -3.83 -44.87 11.08
N ILE A 330 -2.56 -44.59 11.38
CA ILE A 330 -1.49 -45.60 11.34
C ILE A 330 -1.75 -46.73 12.35
N CYS A 331 -2.19 -46.40 13.56
CA CYS A 331 -2.53 -47.38 14.59
C CYS A 331 -3.71 -48.27 14.17
N ALA A 332 -4.78 -47.68 13.63
CA ALA A 332 -5.94 -48.41 13.11
C ALA A 332 -5.55 -49.37 11.98
N ARG A 333 -4.74 -48.90 11.01
CA ARG A 333 -4.19 -49.72 9.93
C ARG A 333 -3.34 -50.90 10.44
N LYS A 334 -2.57 -50.71 11.51
CA LYS A 334 -1.79 -51.78 12.14
C LYS A 334 -2.67 -52.80 12.85
N ALA A 335 -3.72 -52.35 13.54
CA ALA A 335 -4.67 -53.23 14.22
C ALA A 335 -5.44 -54.11 13.22
N GLU A 336 -5.93 -53.53 12.12
CA GLU A 336 -6.63 -54.27 11.06
C GLU A 336 -5.74 -55.34 10.43
N LYS A 337 -4.47 -55.03 10.16
CA LYS A 337 -3.49 -56.02 9.67
C LYS A 337 -3.24 -57.18 10.66
N ARG A 338 -3.29 -56.92 11.98
CA ARG A 338 -3.13 -57.97 13.00
C ARG A 338 -4.35 -58.88 13.08
N GLN A 339 -5.56 -58.32 12.99
CA GLN A 339 -6.80 -59.10 13.00
C GLN A 339 -6.93 -59.98 11.75
N LYS A 340 -6.55 -59.46 10.57
CA LYS A 340 -6.45 -60.27 9.34
C LYS A 340 -5.42 -61.40 9.44
N ARG A 341 -4.37 -61.25 10.26
CA ARG A 341 -3.38 -62.32 10.50
C ARG A 341 -3.87 -63.39 11.48
N SER A 342 -4.61 -63.04 12.54
CA SER A 342 -5.12 -64.02 13.49
C SER A 342 -6.30 -64.84 12.94
N SER A 343 -7.06 -64.28 12.00
CA SER A 343 -8.17 -64.99 11.31
C SER A 343 -7.70 -66.12 10.38
N VAL A 344 -6.39 -66.26 10.11
CA VAL A 344 -5.83 -67.31 9.25
C VAL A 344 -5.41 -68.55 10.07
N GLU A 345 -5.42 -68.48 11.40
CA GLU A 345 -5.18 -69.63 12.28
C GLU A 345 -6.50 -70.12 12.90
N GLU A 346 -7.34 -70.77 12.10
CA GLU A 346 -8.31 -71.74 12.64
C GLU A 346 -7.71 -73.17 12.55
N PRO A 347 -7.92 -74.01 13.58
CA PRO A 347 -7.19 -75.25 13.76
C PRO A 347 -7.63 -76.36 12.79
N LEU A 348 -6.64 -77.06 12.23
CA LEU A 348 -6.84 -78.27 11.43
C LEU A 348 -7.55 -79.35 12.25
N VAL A 349 -8.68 -79.81 11.70
CA VAL A 349 -9.50 -80.95 12.13
C VAL A 349 -8.63 -82.14 12.56
N GLN A 350 -8.86 -82.64 13.79
CA GLN A 350 -8.30 -83.89 14.28
C GLN A 350 -8.77 -85.06 13.41
N ARG A 351 -7.83 -85.69 12.69
CA ARG A 351 -8.06 -86.93 11.95
C ARG A 351 -7.99 -88.10 12.94
N SER A 352 -9.15 -88.70 13.23
CA SER A 352 -9.25 -89.92 14.04
C SER A 352 -8.51 -91.07 13.35
N LYS A 353 -7.61 -91.72 14.09
CA LYS A 353 -7.11 -93.06 13.78
C LYS A 353 -8.03 -94.06 14.48
N GLY A 354 -8.88 -94.73 13.71
CA GLY A 354 -9.59 -95.94 14.12
C GLY A 354 -9.07 -97.12 13.31
N VAL A 355 -8.59 -98.13 14.02
CA VAL A 355 -7.86 -99.31 13.54
C VAL A 355 -8.83 -100.44 13.15
N VAL A 356 -8.55 -101.04 12.00
CA VAL A 356 -8.72 -102.45 11.54
C VAL A 356 -9.69 -103.37 12.29
N SER A 357 -10.64 -103.94 11.53
CA SER A 357 -10.93 -105.38 11.46
C SER A 357 -11.37 -105.71 10.04
#